data_AF-A0A9D5SSL3-F1
#
_entry.id   AF-A0A9D5SSL3-F1
#
_cell.length_a   1.000
_cell.length_b   1.000
_cell.length_c   1.000
_cell.angle_alpha   90.00
_cell.angle_beta   90.00
_cell.angle_gamma   90.00
#
_symmetry.space_group_name_H-M   'P 1'
#
loop_
_entity.id
_entity.type
_entity.pdbx_description
1 polymer ?
#
loop_
_entity_poly.entity_id
_entity_poly.type
_entity_poly.pdbx_seq_one_letter_code
_entity_poly.pdbx_strand_id
1 'polypeptide(L)'
;MVEKTPRLWHNEITEIKRRICMTLGKKLSCYRKLAGMTQQQLGAHLNLSAQAISKWEKDLTEPDLSTLRALAELYKVTVDELLDPEGGFPDAMALNPDAEPVEEEQEVEEATVPAAPPQTLGFCKRCGVVVTEENVGGTEPVVLCKKCEQARAEEEAAAERKKKLDAAMAQKRRDMEQKQAAAEKSARQQKLRRHRNWSFVVAGLAAALFLTFCIIGLTGGFSFGMLAFSVVGTYVVFSYVCCLFYDCFIQGVLLDWAFKSIQWPGLIFTFDVDGIIWLIGMKILFFVLGLLFGFFTTAIGIIIGLVCAPFVFPFQMRKLQKGIREGAEKEAFV
;
A
#
# COMPACT_ATOMS: atom_id res chain seq x y z
N MET A 1 33.88 -11.04 -31.79
CA MET A 1 32.45 -11.22 -32.07
C MET A 1 31.68 -10.55 -30.95
N VAL A 2 30.83 -9.57 -31.26
CA VAL A 2 29.90 -8.95 -30.30
C VAL A 2 28.61 -8.76 -31.05
N GLU A 3 27.65 -9.65 -30.82
CA GLU A 3 26.33 -9.57 -31.44
C GLU A 3 25.58 -8.36 -30.89
N LYS A 4 25.23 -7.42 -31.76
CA LYS A 4 24.27 -6.37 -31.44
C LYS A 4 22.86 -6.92 -31.67
N THR A 5 22.22 -7.33 -30.58
CA THR A 5 20.78 -7.64 -30.55
C THR A 5 19.96 -6.47 -31.14
N PRO A 6 19.07 -6.70 -32.12
CA PRO A 6 18.27 -5.62 -32.72
C PRO A 6 17.25 -5.01 -31.76
N ARG A 7 17.02 -3.70 -31.89
CA ARG A 7 16.06 -2.92 -31.06
C ARG A 7 14.61 -3.12 -31.53
N LEU A 8 14.04 -4.30 -31.29
CA LEU A 8 12.70 -4.65 -31.80
C LEU A 8 11.52 -4.35 -30.85
N TRP A 9 11.77 -3.85 -29.63
CA TRP A 9 10.72 -3.70 -28.58
C TRP A 9 10.06 -2.32 -28.44
N HIS A 10 10.34 -1.35 -29.34
CA HIS A 10 9.73 0.00 -29.25
C HIS A 10 8.58 0.24 -30.24
N ASN A 11 8.50 -0.50 -31.35
CA ASN A 11 7.50 -0.24 -32.38
C ASN A 11 6.14 -0.87 -32.03
N GLU A 12 6.11 -2.13 -31.58
CA GLU A 12 4.86 -2.83 -31.22
C GLU A 12 4.10 -2.13 -30.08
N ILE A 13 4.80 -1.66 -29.03
CA ILE A 13 4.15 -0.89 -27.94
C ILE A 13 3.52 0.41 -28.47
N THR A 14 4.08 1.00 -29.52
CA THR A 14 3.57 2.23 -30.13
C THR A 14 2.34 1.96 -31.01
N GLU A 15 2.26 0.82 -31.68
CA GLU A 15 1.05 0.38 -32.41
C GLU A 15 -0.06 -0.11 -31.46
N ILE A 16 0.29 -0.84 -30.40
CA ILE A 16 -0.65 -1.26 -29.36
C ILE A 16 -1.26 -0.05 -28.64
N LYS A 17 -0.45 0.98 -28.30
CA LYS A 17 -0.99 2.26 -27.80
C LYS A 17 -1.86 3.00 -28.82
N ARG A 18 -1.63 2.82 -30.12
CA ARG A 18 -2.43 3.43 -31.19
C ARG A 18 -3.79 2.74 -31.35
N ARG A 19 -3.85 1.42 -31.10
CA ARG A 19 -5.09 0.62 -31.09
C ARG A 19 -5.95 0.80 -29.84
N ILE A 20 -5.36 1.07 -28.67
CA ILE A 20 -6.07 1.02 -27.36
C ILE A 20 -6.48 2.43 -26.84
N CYS A 21 -6.34 3.50 -27.63
CA CYS A 21 -6.67 4.88 -27.21
C CYS A 21 -7.49 5.66 -28.27
N MET A 22 -8.54 5.01 -28.78
CA MET A 22 -9.53 5.62 -29.66
C MET A 22 -10.77 6.05 -28.86
N THR A 23 -10.81 7.33 -28.51
CA THR A 23 -11.99 7.98 -27.94
C THR A 23 -13.04 8.23 -29.01
N LEU A 24 -14.31 8.33 -28.59
CA LEU A 24 -15.46 8.51 -29.48
C LEU A 24 -15.29 9.69 -30.45
N GLY A 25 -14.78 10.84 -29.96
CA GLY A 25 -14.53 12.02 -30.77
C GLY A 25 -13.53 11.79 -31.91
N LYS A 26 -12.46 11.03 -31.64
CA LYS A 26 -11.47 10.67 -32.67
C LYS A 26 -12.05 9.75 -33.74
N LYS A 27 -12.92 8.81 -33.36
CA LYS A 27 -13.66 7.98 -34.32
C LYS A 27 -14.56 8.86 -35.19
N LEU A 28 -15.40 9.72 -34.61
CA LEU A 28 -16.27 10.65 -35.35
C LEU A 28 -15.49 11.52 -36.33
N SER A 29 -14.34 12.09 -35.92
CA SER A 29 -13.48 12.90 -36.79
C SER A 29 -12.93 12.09 -37.97
N CYS A 30 -12.65 10.79 -37.78
CA CYS A 30 -12.21 9.91 -38.86
C CYS A 30 -13.36 9.56 -39.82
N TYR A 31 -14.53 9.14 -39.32
CA TYR A 31 -15.71 8.88 -40.16
C TYR A 31 -16.11 10.11 -40.98
N ARG A 32 -16.09 11.32 -40.38
CA ARG A 32 -16.34 12.57 -41.11
C ARG A 32 -15.35 12.80 -42.25
N LYS A 33 -14.05 12.59 -42.01
CA LYS A 33 -13.00 12.76 -43.03
C LYS A 33 -13.10 11.73 -44.15
N LEU A 34 -13.43 10.48 -43.83
CA LEU A 34 -13.69 9.42 -44.82
C LEU A 34 -14.97 9.69 -45.64
N ALA A 35 -15.95 10.38 -45.06
CA ALA A 35 -17.13 10.87 -45.77
C ALA A 35 -16.86 12.16 -46.59
N GLY A 36 -15.64 12.72 -46.55
CA GLY A 36 -15.27 13.94 -47.28
C GLY A 36 -15.90 15.24 -46.77
N MET A 37 -16.45 15.26 -45.55
CA MET A 37 -17.25 16.38 -45.04
C MET A 37 -16.47 17.35 -44.14
N THR A 38 -16.73 18.65 -44.24
CA THR A 38 -16.27 19.65 -43.24
C THR A 38 -17.11 19.59 -41.96
N GLN A 39 -16.63 20.20 -40.86
CA GLN A 39 -17.41 20.27 -39.61
C GLN A 39 -18.72 21.06 -39.80
N GLN A 40 -18.75 22.01 -40.74
CA GLN A 40 -19.93 22.79 -41.10
C GLN A 40 -20.95 21.95 -41.89
N GLN A 41 -20.49 21.16 -42.86
CA GLN A 41 -21.35 20.28 -43.67
C GLN A 41 -22.00 19.17 -42.82
N LEU A 42 -21.24 18.52 -41.94
CA LEU A 42 -21.79 17.54 -41.01
C LEU A 42 -22.82 18.19 -40.05
N GLY A 43 -22.59 19.44 -39.66
CA GLY A 43 -23.53 20.24 -38.88
C GLY A 43 -24.85 20.47 -39.61
N ALA A 44 -24.78 20.87 -40.88
CA ALA A 44 -25.96 21.03 -41.73
C ALA A 44 -26.76 19.72 -41.88
N HIS A 45 -26.09 18.58 -42.12
CA HIS A 45 -26.76 17.27 -42.21
C HIS A 45 -27.50 16.86 -40.93
N LEU A 46 -26.97 17.21 -39.75
CA LEU A 46 -27.55 16.85 -38.46
C LEU A 46 -28.43 17.96 -37.85
N ASN A 47 -28.59 19.10 -38.53
CA ASN A 47 -29.24 20.32 -38.02
C ASN A 47 -28.61 20.85 -36.70
N LEU A 48 -27.27 20.83 -36.62
CA LEU A 48 -26.49 21.24 -35.46
C LEU A 48 -25.38 22.22 -35.83
N SER A 49 -24.90 22.99 -34.85
CA SER A 49 -23.80 23.93 -35.08
C SER A 49 -22.46 23.19 -35.23
N ALA A 50 -21.59 23.68 -36.12
CA ALA A 50 -20.23 23.15 -36.28
C ALA A 50 -19.43 23.15 -34.94
N GLN A 51 -19.75 24.07 -34.02
CA GLN A 51 -19.18 24.11 -32.68
C GLN A 51 -19.55 22.90 -31.81
N ALA A 52 -20.74 22.32 -31.97
CA ALA A 52 -21.12 21.09 -31.26
C ALA A 52 -20.27 19.90 -31.73
N ILE A 53 -20.14 19.75 -33.05
CA ILE A 53 -19.28 18.72 -33.68
C ILE A 53 -17.82 18.90 -33.29
N SER A 54 -17.30 20.14 -33.30
CA SER A 54 -15.93 20.43 -32.86
C SER A 54 -15.68 20.07 -31.39
N LYS A 55 -16.70 20.14 -30.52
CA LYS A 55 -16.61 19.69 -29.12
C LYS A 55 -16.65 18.17 -29.01
N TRP A 56 -17.47 17.50 -29.82
CA TRP A 56 -17.51 16.03 -29.88
C TRP A 56 -16.20 15.44 -30.39
N GLU A 57 -15.65 15.96 -31.49
CA GLU A 57 -14.35 15.51 -32.05
C GLU A 57 -13.16 15.73 -31.10
N LYS A 58 -13.32 16.59 -30.08
CA LYS A 58 -12.32 16.89 -29.04
C LYS A 58 -12.61 16.21 -27.69
N ASP A 59 -13.61 15.32 -27.64
CA ASP A 59 -14.05 14.62 -26.42
C ASP A 59 -14.47 15.57 -25.26
N LEU A 60 -14.88 16.81 -25.58
CA LEU A 60 -15.28 17.82 -24.57
C LEU A 60 -16.73 17.66 -24.08
N THR A 61 -17.56 17.00 -24.88
CA THR A 61 -18.96 16.69 -24.61
C THR A 61 -19.31 15.41 -25.38
N GLU A 62 -20.29 14.65 -24.93
CA GLU A 62 -20.81 13.49 -25.65
C GLU A 62 -22.02 13.86 -26.52
N PRO A 63 -22.24 13.22 -27.68
CA PRO A 63 -23.48 13.33 -28.45
C PRO A 63 -24.63 12.60 -27.74
N ASP A 64 -25.84 13.13 -27.86
CA ASP A 64 -27.05 12.47 -27.35
C ASP A 64 -27.37 11.18 -28.13
N LEU A 65 -28.10 10.25 -27.51
CA LEU A 65 -28.46 8.94 -28.09
C LEU A 65 -29.25 9.08 -29.40
N SER A 66 -30.03 10.16 -29.53
CA SER A 66 -30.72 10.53 -30.76
C SER A 66 -29.74 10.85 -31.91
N THR A 67 -28.75 11.69 -31.64
CA THR A 67 -27.69 12.05 -32.60
C THR A 67 -26.77 10.86 -32.92
N LEU A 68 -26.45 10.01 -31.94
CA LEU A 68 -25.64 8.81 -32.17
C LEU A 68 -26.29 7.86 -33.19
N ARG A 69 -27.62 7.73 -33.18
CA ARG A 69 -28.35 6.97 -34.20
C ARG A 69 -28.28 7.63 -35.57
N ALA A 70 -28.47 8.95 -35.64
CA ALA A 70 -28.34 9.69 -36.90
C ALA A 70 -26.91 9.61 -37.50
N LEU A 71 -25.88 9.62 -36.66
CA LEU A 71 -24.48 9.40 -37.07
C LEU A 71 -24.23 7.96 -37.55
N ALA A 72 -24.80 6.96 -36.87
CA ALA A 72 -24.74 5.55 -37.26
C ALA A 72 -25.40 5.33 -38.63
N GLU A 73 -26.59 5.91 -38.86
CA GLU A 73 -27.29 5.88 -40.14
C GLU A 73 -26.52 6.60 -41.25
N LEU A 74 -25.96 7.79 -40.98
CA LEU A 74 -25.17 8.58 -41.93
C LEU A 74 -23.90 7.84 -42.38
N TYR A 75 -23.20 7.20 -41.44
CA TYR A 75 -21.97 6.46 -41.69
C TYR A 75 -22.19 4.96 -41.99
N LYS A 76 -23.45 4.50 -42.07
CA LYS A 76 -23.81 3.09 -42.34
C LYS A 76 -23.15 2.05 -41.41
N VAL A 77 -22.90 2.43 -40.17
CA VAL A 77 -22.31 1.58 -39.11
C VAL A 77 -23.31 1.35 -37.99
N THR A 78 -23.01 0.43 -37.08
CA THR A 78 -23.85 0.25 -35.87
C THR A 78 -23.50 1.28 -34.78
N VAL A 79 -24.45 1.57 -33.89
CA VAL A 79 -24.18 2.45 -32.73
C VAL A 79 -23.15 1.81 -31.79
N ASP A 80 -23.17 0.49 -31.66
CA ASP A 80 -22.18 -0.25 -30.85
C ASP A 80 -20.77 -0.12 -31.44
N GLU A 81 -20.60 -0.21 -32.76
CA GLU A 81 -19.31 -0.04 -33.47
C GLU A 81 -18.71 1.38 -33.33
N LEU A 82 -19.57 2.40 -33.29
CA LEU A 82 -19.17 3.78 -32.97
C LEU A 82 -18.68 3.93 -31.54
N LEU A 83 -19.26 3.20 -30.58
CA LEU A 83 -18.96 3.28 -29.15
C LEU A 83 -17.87 2.29 -28.68
N ASP A 84 -17.61 1.22 -29.44
CA ASP A 84 -16.68 0.15 -29.08
C ASP A 84 -15.22 0.68 -28.97
N PRO A 85 -14.58 0.65 -27.78
CA PRO A 85 -13.21 1.12 -27.61
C PRO A 85 -12.15 0.20 -28.25
N GLU A 86 -12.49 -1.07 -28.57
CA GLU A 86 -11.59 -2.03 -29.21
C GLU A 86 -11.81 -2.13 -30.74
N GLY A 87 -12.99 -1.72 -31.21
CA GLY A 87 -13.35 -1.65 -32.62
C GLY A 87 -12.44 -0.69 -33.40
N GLY A 88 -11.81 -1.21 -34.46
CA GLY A 88 -10.90 -0.44 -35.32
C GLY A 88 -11.56 0.71 -36.07
N PHE A 89 -10.76 1.48 -36.81
CA PHE A 89 -11.29 2.40 -37.81
C PHE A 89 -12.06 1.62 -38.89
N PRO A 90 -13.10 2.22 -39.52
CA PRO A 90 -13.75 1.63 -40.67
C PRO A 90 -12.73 1.38 -41.79
N ASP A 91 -12.89 0.29 -42.51
CA ASP A 91 -12.10 0.06 -43.72
C ASP A 91 -12.45 1.15 -44.75
N ALA A 92 -11.43 1.90 -45.19
CA ALA A 92 -11.60 3.07 -46.05
C ALA A 92 -12.30 2.72 -47.38
N MET A 93 -12.27 1.45 -47.76
CA MET A 93 -12.93 0.88 -48.94
C MET A 93 -14.47 1.02 -48.95
N ALA A 94 -15.12 1.28 -47.81
CA ALA A 94 -16.57 1.12 -47.66
C ALA A 94 -17.42 2.41 -47.76
N LEU A 95 -16.83 3.62 -47.62
CA LEU A 95 -17.62 4.84 -47.34
C LEU A 95 -17.70 5.87 -48.48
N ASN A 96 -16.70 6.02 -49.33
CA ASN A 96 -16.81 6.64 -50.66
C ASN A 96 -15.50 6.48 -51.45
N PRO A 97 -15.51 6.00 -52.71
CA PRO A 97 -14.29 5.81 -53.50
C PRO A 97 -13.73 7.10 -54.14
N ASP A 98 -14.50 8.19 -54.17
CA ASP A 98 -14.21 9.40 -54.97
C ASP A 98 -13.94 10.68 -54.13
N ALA A 99 -13.61 10.54 -52.83
CA ALA A 99 -13.44 11.69 -51.93
C ALA A 99 -12.03 12.30 -51.99
N GLU A 100 -11.88 13.45 -52.65
CA GLU A 100 -10.66 14.27 -52.59
C GLU A 100 -10.51 14.98 -51.22
N PRO A 101 -9.28 15.24 -50.73
CA PRO A 101 -9.07 15.89 -49.43
C PRO A 101 -9.44 17.37 -49.47
N VAL A 102 -10.40 17.80 -48.64
CA VAL A 102 -10.74 19.22 -48.45
C VAL A 102 -9.77 19.84 -47.44
N GLU A 103 -8.90 20.74 -47.89
CA GLU A 103 -8.06 21.57 -47.03
C GLU A 103 -8.86 22.80 -46.54
N GLU A 104 -8.92 23.01 -45.21
CA GLU A 104 -9.64 24.15 -44.61
C GLU A 104 -8.71 25.38 -44.48
N GLU A 105 -8.68 26.22 -45.52
CA GLU A 105 -8.23 27.62 -45.44
C GLU A 105 -9.44 28.54 -45.19
N GLN A 106 -9.51 29.23 -44.04
CA GLN A 106 -10.36 30.42 -43.87
C GLN A 106 -9.67 31.49 -43.01
N GLU A 107 -9.35 32.60 -43.65
CA GLU A 107 -8.96 33.86 -43.01
C GLU A 107 -10.17 34.48 -42.28
N VAL A 108 -9.90 35.29 -41.26
CA VAL A 108 -10.92 36.01 -40.49
C VAL A 108 -10.97 37.45 -40.97
N GLU A 109 -12.02 37.83 -41.72
CA GLU A 109 -12.31 39.26 -41.95
C GLU A 109 -13.11 39.86 -40.80
N GLU A 110 -12.66 41.03 -40.36
CA GLU A 110 -13.10 41.74 -39.17
C GLU A 110 -14.10 42.86 -39.55
N ALA A 111 -15.31 42.82 -39.01
CA ALA A 111 -16.30 43.88 -39.16
C ALA A 111 -16.71 44.49 -37.80
N THR A 112 -16.34 45.75 -37.60
CA THR A 112 -16.72 46.61 -36.47
C THR A 112 -17.67 47.72 -36.99
N VAL A 113 -18.55 48.41 -36.25
CA VAL A 113 -18.96 48.55 -34.82
C VAL A 113 -20.49 48.96 -34.87
N PRO A 114 -21.25 49.37 -33.81
CA PRO A 114 -20.94 49.62 -32.38
C PRO A 114 -21.93 49.01 -31.35
N ALA A 115 -21.72 49.38 -30.08
CA ALA A 115 -22.66 49.27 -28.95
C ALA A 115 -22.97 47.85 -28.43
N ALA A 116 -22.24 47.48 -27.38
CA ALA A 116 -22.42 46.34 -26.47
C ALA A 116 -23.79 45.62 -26.55
N PRO A 117 -23.85 44.43 -27.18
CA PRO A 117 -24.99 43.53 -27.04
C PRO A 117 -25.10 43.05 -25.59
N PRO A 118 -26.31 42.95 -25.00
CA PRO A 118 -26.49 42.41 -23.66
C PRO A 118 -25.93 40.98 -23.57
N GLN A 119 -25.24 40.69 -22.46
CA GLN A 119 -24.47 39.45 -22.29
C GLN A 119 -25.39 38.23 -22.40
N THR A 120 -25.10 37.35 -23.35
CA THR A 120 -25.95 36.21 -23.70
C THR A 120 -25.59 34.99 -22.83
N LEU A 121 -26.54 34.56 -22.02
CA LEU A 121 -26.40 33.47 -21.04
C LEU A 121 -26.78 32.09 -21.61
N GLY A 122 -27.51 32.04 -22.73
CA GLY A 122 -27.80 30.79 -23.43
C GLY A 122 -28.95 30.89 -24.42
N PHE A 123 -29.56 29.75 -24.73
CA PHE A 123 -30.77 29.65 -25.54
C PHE A 123 -31.84 28.88 -24.77
N CYS A 124 -33.09 29.34 -24.84
CA CYS A 124 -34.19 28.67 -24.15
C CYS A 124 -34.48 27.29 -24.78
N LYS A 125 -34.34 26.20 -23.99
CA LYS A 125 -34.58 24.80 -24.42
C LYS A 125 -35.93 24.53 -25.09
N ARG A 126 -36.93 25.42 -24.93
CA ARG A 126 -38.29 25.25 -25.48
C ARG A 126 -38.54 26.00 -26.79
N CYS A 127 -37.83 27.10 -27.05
CA CYS A 127 -38.13 27.98 -28.18
C CYS A 127 -36.90 28.54 -28.92
N GLY A 128 -35.67 28.22 -28.48
CA GLY A 128 -34.44 28.65 -29.15
C GLY A 128 -34.15 30.16 -29.07
N VAL A 129 -34.95 30.94 -28.33
CA VAL A 129 -34.73 32.38 -28.13
C VAL A 129 -33.48 32.61 -27.27
N VAL A 130 -32.69 33.62 -27.63
CA VAL A 130 -31.47 34.04 -26.92
C VAL A 130 -31.83 34.59 -25.54
N VAL A 131 -31.14 34.07 -24.53
CA VAL A 131 -31.33 34.39 -23.12
C VAL A 131 -30.21 35.34 -22.67
N THR A 132 -30.53 36.40 -21.94
CA THR A 132 -29.65 37.46 -21.41
C THR A 132 -29.99 37.73 -19.94
N GLU A 133 -29.16 38.49 -19.20
CA GLU A 133 -29.42 38.79 -17.77
C GLU A 133 -30.81 39.38 -17.48
N GLU A 134 -31.39 40.11 -18.44
CA GLU A 134 -32.71 40.74 -18.33
C GLU A 134 -33.88 39.77 -18.55
N ASN A 135 -33.66 38.59 -19.15
CA ASN A 135 -34.71 37.63 -19.48
C ASN A 135 -34.48 36.19 -18.95
N VAL A 136 -33.48 36.01 -18.06
CA VAL A 136 -33.23 34.73 -17.37
C VAL A 136 -34.33 34.37 -16.37
N GLY A 137 -34.84 33.15 -16.51
CA GLY A 137 -35.70 32.47 -15.53
C GLY A 137 -34.94 31.48 -14.64
N GLY A 138 -34.00 31.97 -13.82
CA GLY A 138 -33.43 31.27 -12.65
C GLY A 138 -32.27 30.28 -12.87
N THR A 139 -31.32 30.26 -11.93
CA THR A 139 -30.41 29.12 -11.65
C THR A 139 -31.11 28.10 -10.75
N GLU A 140 -32.26 27.60 -11.23
CA GLU A 140 -33.35 26.99 -10.46
C GLU A 140 -33.87 27.87 -9.31
N PRO A 141 -35.19 28.09 -9.25
CA PRO A 141 -36.05 27.00 -8.83
C PRO A 141 -36.84 26.38 -9.99
N VAL A 142 -36.88 25.05 -10.02
CA VAL A 142 -38.11 24.38 -10.51
C VAL A 142 -39.25 24.94 -9.66
N VAL A 143 -40.34 25.39 -10.28
CA VAL A 143 -41.55 25.79 -9.55
C VAL A 143 -42.19 24.53 -8.98
N LEU A 144 -41.69 24.11 -7.83
CA LEU A 144 -42.17 22.98 -7.06
C LEU A 144 -43.39 23.41 -6.25
N CYS A 145 -44.39 22.54 -6.12
CA CYS A 145 -45.44 22.78 -5.14
C CYS A 145 -44.83 22.74 -3.73
N LYS A 146 -45.44 23.45 -2.77
CA LYS A 146 -44.95 23.56 -1.38
C LYS A 146 -44.62 22.21 -0.73
N LYS A 147 -45.33 21.14 -1.11
CA LYS A 147 -45.08 19.76 -0.65
C LYS A 147 -43.80 19.15 -1.23
N CYS A 148 -43.50 19.41 -2.50
CA CYS A 148 -42.27 18.94 -3.16
C CYS A 148 -41.06 19.76 -2.71
N GLU A 149 -41.23 21.07 -2.48
CA GLU A 149 -40.20 21.94 -1.89
C GLU A 149 -39.84 21.47 -0.46
N GLN A 150 -40.85 21.20 0.37
CA GLN A 150 -40.67 20.63 1.71
C GLN A 150 -39.99 19.26 1.67
N ALA A 151 -40.42 18.36 0.78
CA ALA A 151 -39.78 17.06 0.61
C ALA A 151 -38.30 17.18 0.21
N ARG A 152 -37.96 18.09 -0.73
CA ARG A 152 -36.56 18.31 -1.12
C ARG A 152 -35.72 18.88 0.03
N ALA A 153 -36.27 19.82 0.80
CA ALA A 153 -35.61 20.37 1.99
C ALA A 153 -35.42 19.31 3.10
N GLU A 154 -36.38 18.40 3.28
CA GLU A 154 -36.26 17.25 4.18
C GLU A 154 -35.21 16.24 3.72
N GLU A 155 -35.13 15.95 2.42
CA GLU A 155 -34.08 15.10 1.82
C GLU A 155 -32.69 15.72 1.94
N GLU A 156 -32.53 17.02 1.64
CA GLU A 156 -31.29 17.77 1.82
C GLU A 156 -30.85 17.77 3.29
N ALA A 157 -31.78 18.02 4.23
CA ALA A 157 -31.51 17.96 5.67
C ALA A 157 -31.18 16.53 6.16
N ALA A 158 -31.84 15.50 5.62
CA ALA A 158 -31.54 14.11 5.92
C ALA A 158 -30.14 13.69 5.40
N ALA A 159 -29.78 14.13 4.20
CA ALA A 159 -28.45 13.94 3.62
C ALA A 159 -27.36 14.65 4.45
N GLU A 160 -27.63 15.87 4.94
CA GLU A 160 -26.71 16.60 5.81
C GLU A 160 -26.56 15.92 7.19
N ARG A 161 -27.66 15.46 7.79
CA ARG A 161 -27.65 14.65 9.03
C ARG A 161 -26.86 13.37 8.86
N LYS A 162 -27.02 12.67 7.74
CA LYS A 162 -26.25 11.45 7.40
C LYS A 162 -24.76 11.78 7.29
N LYS A 163 -24.37 12.80 6.54
CA LYS A 163 -22.97 13.27 6.44
C LYS A 163 -22.36 13.58 7.82
N LYS A 164 -23.11 14.27 8.71
CA LYS A 164 -22.67 14.57 10.09
C LYS A 164 -22.52 13.31 10.93
N LEU A 165 -23.43 12.34 10.80
CA LEU A 165 -23.38 11.06 11.49
C LEU A 165 -22.19 10.21 11.02
N ASP A 166 -21.98 10.10 9.70
CA ASP A 166 -20.87 9.36 9.10
C ASP A 166 -19.52 9.96 9.51
N ALA A 167 -19.39 11.30 9.53
CA ALA A 167 -18.21 12.00 10.03
C ALA A 167 -17.96 11.74 11.54
N ALA A 168 -19.02 11.74 12.35
CA ALA A 168 -18.92 11.43 13.78
C ALA A 168 -18.53 9.96 14.05
N MET A 169 -19.02 9.01 13.24
CA MET A 169 -18.61 7.61 13.29
C MET A 169 -17.14 7.43 12.85
N ALA A 170 -16.72 8.12 11.79
CA ALA A 170 -15.32 8.13 11.35
C ALA A 170 -14.37 8.69 12.42
N GLN A 171 -14.78 9.75 13.13
CA GLN A 171 -14.00 10.28 14.25
C GLN A 171 -13.89 9.27 15.40
N LYS A 172 -15.01 8.68 15.83
CA LYS A 172 -15.01 7.64 16.88
C LYS A 172 -14.12 6.45 16.51
N ARG A 173 -14.08 6.05 15.23
CA ARG A 173 -13.18 4.99 14.75
C ARG A 173 -11.70 5.38 14.94
N ARG A 174 -11.31 6.59 14.54
CA ARG A 174 -9.95 7.11 14.75
C ARG A 174 -9.59 7.21 16.23
N ASP A 175 -10.49 7.70 17.07
CA ASP A 175 -10.27 7.81 18.52
C ASP A 175 -10.10 6.42 19.17
N MET A 176 -10.86 5.42 18.71
CA MET A 176 -10.74 4.03 19.17
C MET A 176 -9.44 3.38 18.70
N GLU A 177 -9.04 3.59 17.44
CA GLU A 177 -7.76 3.10 16.90
C GLU A 177 -6.56 3.71 17.64
N GLN A 178 -6.61 5.02 17.93
CA GLN A 178 -5.58 5.70 18.74
C GLN A 178 -5.52 5.14 20.17
N LYS A 179 -6.67 4.93 20.82
CA LYS A 179 -6.74 4.30 22.16
C LYS A 179 -6.21 2.87 22.16
N GLN A 180 -6.54 2.06 21.15
CA GLN A 180 -6.00 0.70 21.00
C GLN A 180 -4.48 0.72 20.80
N ALA A 181 -3.97 1.59 19.92
CA ALA A 181 -2.52 1.72 19.70
C ALA A 181 -1.78 2.25 20.94
N ALA A 182 -2.39 3.12 21.75
CA ALA A 182 -1.83 3.56 23.03
C ALA A 182 -1.85 2.46 24.10
N ALA A 183 -2.93 1.67 24.17
CA ALA A 183 -3.05 0.52 25.07
C ALA A 183 -2.03 -0.58 24.73
N GLU A 184 -1.81 -0.89 23.45
CA GLU A 184 -0.81 -1.88 23.03
C GLU A 184 0.62 -1.41 23.36
N LYS A 185 0.93 -0.13 23.10
CA LYS A 185 2.25 0.46 23.44
C LYS A 185 2.52 0.41 24.94
N SER A 186 1.56 0.83 25.77
CA SER A 186 1.71 0.82 27.24
C SER A 186 1.78 -0.61 27.80
N ALA A 187 0.99 -1.56 27.27
CA ALA A 187 1.13 -2.98 27.62
C ALA A 187 2.51 -3.55 27.26
N ARG A 188 3.06 -3.19 26.09
CA ARG A 188 4.43 -3.56 25.69
C ARG A 188 5.48 -2.93 26.60
N GLN A 189 5.31 -1.66 27.01
CA GLN A 189 6.18 -1.02 27.99
C GLN A 189 6.10 -1.69 29.37
N GLN A 190 4.91 -2.03 29.84
CA GLN A 190 4.72 -2.74 31.12
C GLN A 190 5.40 -4.11 31.09
N LYS A 191 5.29 -4.85 29.99
CA LYS A 191 5.99 -6.13 29.78
C LYS A 191 7.51 -5.95 29.85
N LEU A 192 8.08 -4.94 29.19
CA LEU A 192 9.50 -4.61 29.24
C LEU A 192 9.97 -4.23 30.66
N ARG A 193 9.21 -3.38 31.38
CA ARG A 193 9.50 -3.00 32.77
C ARG A 193 9.47 -4.24 33.68
N ARG A 194 8.48 -5.12 33.54
CA ARG A 194 8.38 -6.38 34.29
C ARG A 194 9.55 -7.32 34.00
N HIS A 195 9.93 -7.47 32.72
CA HIS A 195 11.05 -8.33 32.31
C HIS A 195 12.35 -7.86 32.98
N ARG A 196 12.72 -6.58 32.78
CA ARG A 196 13.90 -5.95 33.38
C ARG A 196 13.95 -6.11 34.90
N ASN A 197 12.85 -5.84 35.58
CA ASN A 197 12.80 -5.96 37.03
C ASN A 197 12.99 -7.42 37.49
N TRP A 198 12.42 -8.40 36.76
CA TRP A 198 12.62 -9.82 37.05
C TRP A 198 14.06 -10.27 36.75
N SER A 199 14.68 -9.78 35.67
CA SER A 199 16.10 -10.00 35.36
C SER A 199 17.01 -9.60 36.52
N PHE A 200 16.76 -8.43 37.13
CA PHE A 200 17.54 -7.97 38.29
C PHE A 200 17.32 -8.81 39.54
N VAL A 201 16.11 -9.28 39.80
CA VAL A 201 15.83 -10.18 40.93
C VAL A 201 16.55 -11.51 40.75
N VAL A 202 16.46 -12.14 39.58
CA VAL A 202 17.11 -13.43 39.31
C VAL A 202 18.64 -13.30 39.29
N ALA A 203 19.18 -12.25 38.66
CA ALA A 203 20.62 -11.98 38.67
C ALA A 203 21.16 -11.65 40.06
N GLY A 204 20.41 -10.90 40.88
CA GLY A 204 20.74 -10.62 42.27
C GLY A 204 20.78 -11.88 43.13
N LEU A 205 19.80 -12.78 42.98
CA LEU A 205 19.79 -14.08 43.66
C LEU A 205 20.96 -14.97 43.24
N ALA A 206 21.26 -15.05 41.94
CA ALA A 206 22.40 -15.83 41.42
C ALA A 206 23.75 -15.27 41.92
N ALA A 207 23.90 -13.94 41.93
CA ALA A 207 25.08 -13.26 42.46
C ALA A 207 25.25 -13.48 43.97
N ALA A 208 24.16 -13.43 44.74
CA ALA A 208 24.18 -13.73 46.17
C ALA A 208 24.59 -15.18 46.45
N LEU A 209 24.03 -16.15 45.70
CA LEU A 209 24.41 -17.57 45.81
C LEU A 209 25.91 -17.78 45.51
N PHE A 210 26.42 -17.20 44.42
CA PHE A 210 27.84 -17.25 44.07
C PHE A 210 28.73 -16.65 45.18
N LEU A 211 28.35 -15.48 45.70
CA LEU A 211 29.07 -14.80 46.78
C LEU A 211 29.05 -15.60 48.09
N THR A 212 27.93 -16.26 48.45
CA THR A 212 27.90 -17.16 49.62
C THR A 212 28.81 -18.38 49.43
N PHE A 213 28.89 -18.95 48.23
CA PHE A 213 29.83 -20.03 47.91
C PHE A 213 31.30 -19.58 48.05
N CYS A 214 31.64 -18.38 47.56
CA CYS A 214 32.97 -17.80 47.75
C CYS A 214 33.31 -17.54 49.23
N ILE A 215 32.35 -17.09 50.04
CA ILE A 215 32.54 -16.89 51.49
C ILE A 215 32.79 -18.21 52.22
N ILE A 216 32.06 -19.28 51.87
CA ILE A 216 32.32 -20.62 52.42
C ILE A 216 33.74 -21.09 52.05
N GLY A 217 34.17 -20.87 50.80
CA GLY A 217 35.54 -21.17 50.37
C GLY A 217 36.64 -20.42 51.14
N LEU A 218 36.38 -19.16 51.52
CA LEU A 218 37.30 -18.33 52.30
C LEU A 218 37.55 -18.84 53.73
N THR A 219 36.68 -19.71 54.28
CA THR A 219 36.93 -20.32 55.60
C THR A 219 38.12 -21.29 55.61
N GLY A 220 38.56 -21.76 54.44
CA GLY A 220 39.79 -22.56 54.28
C GLY A 220 41.09 -21.75 54.27
N GLY A 221 41.03 -20.42 54.21
CA GLY A 221 42.20 -19.55 54.25
C GLY A 221 41.98 -18.20 53.56
N PHE A 222 42.51 -17.12 54.15
CA PHE A 222 42.43 -15.79 53.57
C PHE A 222 43.50 -15.58 52.49
N SER A 223 43.10 -15.11 51.32
CA SER A 223 44.03 -14.76 50.23
C SER A 223 43.46 -13.64 49.36
N PHE A 224 44.28 -12.65 49.03
CA PHE A 224 43.88 -11.50 48.20
C PHE A 224 43.30 -11.92 46.84
N GLY A 225 43.84 -12.99 46.23
CA GLY A 225 43.31 -13.57 45.00
C GLY A 225 41.88 -14.11 45.12
N MET A 226 41.49 -14.68 46.27
CA MET A 226 40.11 -15.15 46.49
C MET A 226 39.13 -13.97 46.65
N LEU A 227 39.54 -12.87 47.29
CA LEU A 227 38.71 -11.66 47.34
C LEU A 227 38.50 -11.06 45.96
N ALA A 228 39.58 -10.92 45.17
CA ALA A 228 39.50 -10.42 43.80
C ALA A 228 38.60 -11.31 42.92
N PHE A 229 38.76 -12.64 43.02
CA PHE A 229 37.90 -13.60 42.32
C PHE A 229 36.44 -13.52 42.77
N SER A 230 36.17 -13.37 44.07
CA SER A 230 34.81 -13.22 44.58
C SER A 230 34.13 -11.96 44.04
N VAL A 231 34.81 -10.81 44.06
CA VAL A 231 34.24 -9.53 43.59
C VAL A 231 34.03 -9.54 42.07
N VAL A 232 35.06 -9.91 41.30
CA VAL A 232 34.98 -9.95 39.83
C VAL A 232 34.01 -11.03 39.37
N GLY A 233 34.07 -12.23 39.96
CA GLY A 233 33.17 -13.34 39.66
C GLY A 233 31.70 -13.00 39.95
N THR A 234 31.41 -12.32 41.06
CA THR A 234 30.03 -11.86 41.36
C THR A 234 29.52 -10.88 40.30
N TYR A 235 30.35 -9.93 39.84
CA TYR A 235 30.00 -9.03 38.75
C TYR A 235 29.78 -9.77 37.41
N VAL A 236 30.66 -10.73 37.08
CA VAL A 236 30.56 -11.56 35.87
C VAL A 236 29.27 -12.38 35.88
N VAL A 237 28.97 -13.08 36.98
CA VAL A 237 27.74 -13.89 37.13
C VAL A 237 26.48 -13.01 37.04
N PHE A 238 26.45 -11.89 37.76
CA PHE A 238 25.34 -10.93 37.70
C PHE A 238 25.11 -10.41 36.28
N SER A 239 26.19 -10.01 35.61
CA SER A 239 26.19 -9.50 34.23
C SER A 239 25.71 -10.56 33.24
N TYR A 240 26.17 -11.81 33.38
CA TYR A 240 25.79 -12.92 32.52
C TYR A 240 24.32 -13.29 32.68
N VAL A 241 23.83 -13.44 33.92
CA VAL A 241 22.42 -13.75 34.19
C VAL A 241 21.50 -12.63 33.70
N CYS A 242 21.89 -11.36 33.83
CA CYS A 242 21.16 -10.25 33.20
C CYS A 242 21.08 -10.41 31.67
N CYS A 243 22.21 -10.74 31.02
CA CYS A 243 22.28 -10.93 29.57
C CYS A 243 21.49 -12.16 29.04
N LEU A 244 21.12 -13.12 29.89
CA LEU A 244 20.22 -14.22 29.51
C LEU A 244 18.74 -13.80 29.40
N PHE A 245 18.34 -12.71 30.05
CA PHE A 245 16.97 -12.18 30.02
C PHE A 245 16.81 -10.95 29.12
N TYR A 246 17.86 -10.57 28.41
CA TYR A 246 17.78 -9.59 27.34
C TYR A 246 17.95 -10.33 26.02
N ASP A 247 17.19 -9.93 24.99
CA ASP A 247 17.26 -10.49 23.63
C ASP A 247 18.65 -10.21 23.00
N CYS A 248 19.62 -10.97 23.45
CA CYS A 248 21.04 -10.86 23.16
C CYS A 248 21.49 -12.11 22.39
N PHE A 249 22.57 -11.95 21.63
CA PHE A 249 23.26 -13.04 20.95
C PHE A 249 23.54 -14.24 21.88
N ILE A 250 23.85 -13.98 23.16
CA ILE A 250 24.10 -15.01 24.19
C ILE A 250 22.89 -15.92 24.40
N GLN A 251 21.66 -15.37 24.45
CA GLN A 251 20.43 -16.17 24.60
C GLN A 251 20.17 -17.03 23.36
N GLY A 252 20.32 -16.46 22.15
CA GLY A 252 20.15 -17.19 20.89
C GLY A 252 21.18 -18.32 20.74
N VAL A 253 22.46 -18.06 20.96
CA VAL A 253 23.52 -19.09 20.89
C VAL A 253 23.27 -20.21 21.90
N LEU A 254 22.85 -19.91 23.14
CA LEU A 254 22.62 -20.95 24.14
C LEU A 254 21.35 -21.77 23.88
N LEU A 255 20.24 -21.13 23.52
CA LEU A 255 18.96 -21.83 23.36
C LEU A 255 18.81 -22.49 21.97
N ASP A 256 19.24 -21.83 20.89
CA ASP A 256 19.13 -22.42 19.56
C ASP A 256 20.14 -23.56 19.35
N TRP A 257 21.39 -23.45 19.83
CA TRP A 257 22.36 -24.54 19.64
C TRP A 257 22.02 -25.78 20.48
N ALA A 258 21.54 -25.60 21.72
CA ALA A 258 21.20 -26.71 22.60
C ALA A 258 20.06 -27.59 22.07
N PHE A 259 19.04 -26.99 21.41
CA PHE A 259 17.84 -27.72 20.98
C PHE A 259 17.79 -28.03 19.48
N LYS A 260 18.49 -27.28 18.61
CA LYS A 260 18.41 -27.46 17.15
C LYS A 260 19.34 -28.56 16.60
N SER A 261 20.30 -29.03 17.39
CA SER A 261 21.32 -30.01 16.98
C SER A 261 20.84 -31.48 16.87
N ILE A 262 19.54 -31.76 17.06
CA ILE A 262 19.01 -33.13 17.27
C ILE A 262 18.22 -33.68 16.05
N GLN A 263 18.18 -32.97 14.91
CA GLN A 263 17.54 -33.51 13.69
C GLN A 263 18.50 -34.40 12.87
N TRP A 264 18.12 -35.68 12.74
CA TRP A 264 18.82 -36.69 11.96
C TRP A 264 18.16 -36.90 10.59
N PRO A 265 18.90 -36.96 9.47
CA PRO A 265 18.33 -37.22 8.15
C PRO A 265 17.77 -38.65 8.05
N GLY A 266 16.79 -38.85 7.17
CA GLY A 266 16.08 -40.12 7.02
C GLY A 266 16.98 -41.26 6.54
N LEU A 267 16.96 -42.37 7.28
CA LEU A 267 17.63 -43.62 6.93
C LEU A 267 16.66 -44.51 6.10
N ILE A 268 17.06 -44.89 4.88
CA ILE A 268 16.32 -45.79 3.98
C ILE A 268 16.83 -47.22 4.13
N PHE A 269 15.98 -48.16 4.57
CA PHE A 269 16.37 -49.56 4.82
C PHE A 269 15.33 -50.58 4.38
N THR A 270 15.84 -51.77 4.05
CA THR A 270 15.09 -53.00 3.78
C THR A 270 14.61 -53.66 5.08
N PHE A 271 13.49 -54.37 5.02
CA PHE A 271 12.76 -54.87 6.18
C PHE A 271 13.27 -56.26 6.60
N ASP A 272 14.27 -56.31 7.48
CA ASP A 272 14.83 -57.55 8.05
C ASP A 272 15.12 -57.37 9.56
N VAL A 273 15.04 -58.45 10.34
CA VAL A 273 15.01 -58.42 11.82
C VAL A 273 16.36 -57.99 12.42
N ASP A 274 17.47 -58.53 11.91
CA ASP A 274 18.81 -58.10 12.32
C ASP A 274 19.08 -56.64 11.91
N GLY A 275 18.51 -56.21 10.78
CA GLY A 275 18.51 -54.81 10.34
C GLY A 275 17.79 -53.88 11.32
N ILE A 276 16.66 -54.31 11.88
CA ILE A 276 15.89 -53.55 12.88
C ILE A 276 16.69 -53.38 14.19
N ILE A 277 17.34 -54.44 14.68
CA ILE A 277 18.18 -54.39 15.90
C ILE A 277 19.35 -53.41 15.69
N TRP A 278 20.04 -53.51 14.55
CA TRP A 278 21.13 -52.60 14.20
C TRP A 278 20.67 -51.15 14.05
N LEU A 279 19.50 -50.91 13.44
CA LEU A 279 18.91 -49.57 13.27
C LEU A 279 18.54 -48.92 14.61
N ILE A 280 17.99 -49.69 15.56
CA ILE A 280 17.72 -49.22 16.92
C ILE A 280 19.04 -48.85 17.62
N GLY A 281 20.05 -49.72 17.57
CA GLY A 281 21.38 -49.47 18.15
C GLY A 281 22.04 -48.21 17.59
N MET A 282 22.02 -48.04 16.27
CA MET A 282 22.60 -46.88 15.59
C MET A 282 21.84 -45.58 15.92
N LYS A 283 20.51 -45.64 16.04
CA LYS A 283 19.68 -44.49 16.44
C LYS A 283 19.95 -44.05 17.89
N ILE A 284 20.17 -45.00 18.80
CA ILE A 284 20.55 -44.73 20.20
C ILE A 284 21.97 -44.15 20.26
N LEU A 285 22.93 -44.72 19.52
CA LEU A 285 24.30 -44.21 19.44
C LEU A 285 24.32 -42.75 18.97
N PHE A 286 23.61 -42.44 17.89
CA PHE A 286 23.50 -41.08 17.37
C PHE A 286 22.77 -40.13 18.34
N PHE A 287 21.73 -40.59 19.03
CA PHE A 287 21.09 -39.80 20.09
C PHE A 287 22.05 -39.44 21.23
N VAL A 288 22.84 -40.41 21.73
CA VAL A 288 23.84 -40.18 22.78
C VAL A 288 24.96 -39.26 22.30
N LEU A 289 25.46 -39.45 21.08
CA LEU A 289 26.50 -38.61 20.49
C LEU A 289 26.03 -37.16 20.30
N GLY A 290 24.78 -36.98 19.84
CA GLY A 290 24.14 -35.67 19.72
C GLY A 290 23.93 -34.97 21.07
N LEU A 291 23.56 -35.73 22.12
CA LEU A 291 23.44 -35.20 23.49
C LEU A 291 24.81 -34.73 24.03
N LEU A 292 25.86 -35.54 23.87
CA LEU A 292 27.22 -35.17 24.25
C LEU A 292 27.73 -33.92 23.52
N PHE A 293 27.48 -33.84 22.20
CA PHE A 293 27.84 -32.66 21.41
C PHE A 293 27.03 -31.41 21.81
N GLY A 294 25.73 -31.57 22.10
CA GLY A 294 24.86 -30.51 22.62
C GLY A 294 25.34 -29.98 23.98
N PHE A 295 25.76 -30.86 24.90
CA PHE A 295 26.34 -30.46 26.18
C PHE A 295 27.67 -29.71 26.00
N PHE A 296 28.57 -30.23 25.16
CA PHE A 296 29.87 -29.62 24.88
C PHE A 296 29.73 -28.21 24.28
N THR A 297 28.87 -28.07 23.26
CA THR A 297 28.60 -26.77 22.62
C THR A 297 27.90 -25.78 23.56
N THR A 298 26.96 -26.25 24.39
CA THR A 298 26.34 -25.42 25.43
C THR A 298 27.38 -24.95 26.45
N ALA A 299 28.28 -25.82 26.92
CA ALA A 299 29.35 -25.44 27.85
C ALA A 299 30.29 -24.38 27.25
N ILE A 300 30.68 -24.51 25.98
CA ILE A 300 31.43 -23.47 25.26
C ILE A 300 30.64 -22.15 25.19
N GLY A 301 29.34 -22.22 24.88
CA GLY A 301 28.46 -21.05 24.86
C GLY A 301 28.37 -20.33 26.21
N ILE A 302 28.35 -21.07 27.32
CA ILE A 302 28.37 -20.52 28.69
C ILE A 302 29.71 -19.81 28.94
N ILE A 303 30.85 -20.44 28.60
CA ILE A 303 32.19 -19.86 28.79
C ILE A 303 32.35 -18.56 27.99
N ILE A 304 32.02 -18.58 26.69
CA ILE A 304 32.05 -17.37 25.84
C ILE A 304 31.10 -16.31 26.39
N GLY A 305 29.88 -16.69 26.79
CA GLY A 305 28.90 -15.80 27.39
C GLY A 305 29.40 -15.11 28.67
N LEU A 306 30.05 -15.84 29.57
CA LEU A 306 30.66 -15.31 30.80
C LEU A 306 31.80 -14.32 30.50
N VAL A 307 32.61 -14.58 29.48
CA VAL A 307 33.69 -13.66 29.06
C VAL A 307 33.14 -12.39 28.40
N CYS A 308 32.11 -12.50 27.56
CA CYS A 308 31.55 -11.36 26.82
C CYS A 308 30.57 -10.50 27.64
N ALA A 309 29.80 -11.10 28.55
CA ALA A 309 28.74 -10.40 29.28
C ALA A 309 29.21 -9.13 30.02
N PRO A 310 30.34 -9.11 30.76
CA PRO A 310 30.86 -7.92 31.45
C PRO A 310 31.00 -6.67 30.58
N PHE A 311 31.31 -6.86 29.30
CA PHE A 311 31.51 -5.79 28.31
C PHE A 311 30.19 -5.39 27.62
N VAL A 312 29.30 -6.36 27.36
CA VAL A 312 28.02 -6.14 26.67
C VAL A 312 26.95 -5.52 27.58
N PHE A 313 26.91 -5.94 28.85
CA PHE A 313 25.93 -5.49 29.84
C PHE A 313 25.80 -3.95 29.99
N PRO A 314 26.87 -3.15 30.17
CA PRO A 314 26.75 -1.70 30.30
C PRO A 314 26.17 -1.03 29.04
N PHE A 315 26.42 -1.59 27.85
CA PHE A 315 25.83 -1.09 26.61
C PHE A 315 24.32 -1.42 26.52
N GLN A 316 23.94 -2.67 26.82
CA GLN A 316 22.53 -3.08 26.80
C GLN A 316 21.71 -2.34 27.85
N MET A 317 22.26 -2.13 29.05
CA MET A 317 21.61 -1.33 30.09
C MET A 317 21.28 0.10 29.62
N ARG A 318 22.21 0.77 28.94
CA ARG A 318 21.96 2.10 28.34
C ARG A 318 20.89 2.03 27.24
N LYS A 319 20.90 1.00 26.39
CA LYS A 319 19.89 0.81 25.33
C LYS A 319 18.49 0.62 25.90
N LEU A 320 18.35 -0.20 26.94
CA LEU A 320 17.08 -0.45 27.65
C LEU A 320 16.58 0.79 28.38
N GLN A 321 17.47 1.54 29.05
CA GLN A 321 17.12 2.80 29.71
C GLN A 321 16.61 3.84 28.71
N LYS A 322 17.26 3.99 27.54
CA LYS A 322 16.79 4.86 26.46
C LYS A 322 15.40 4.44 25.96
N GLY A 323 15.21 3.17 25.61
CA GLY A 323 13.92 2.68 25.11
C GLY A 323 12.76 2.84 26.10
N ILE A 324 13.03 2.73 27.41
CA ILE A 324 12.03 3.00 28.46
C ILE A 324 11.78 4.50 28.63
N ARG A 325 12.81 5.35 28.54
CA ARG A 325 12.65 6.82 28.62
C ARG A 325 11.89 7.38 27.43
N GLU A 326 12.27 7.00 26.21
CA GLU A 326 11.55 7.36 24.98
C GLU A 326 10.12 6.83 24.98
N GLY A 327 9.87 5.70 25.64
CA GLY A 327 8.53 5.18 25.88
C GLY A 327 7.72 6.07 26.83
N ALA A 328 8.31 6.48 27.95
CA ALA A 328 7.65 7.35 28.92
C ALA A 328 7.43 8.79 28.40
N GLU A 329 8.39 9.34 27.65
CA GLU A 329 8.27 10.65 26.98
C GLU A 329 7.11 10.66 25.98
N LYS A 330 6.88 9.55 25.25
CA LYS A 330 5.75 9.38 24.34
C LYS A 330 4.41 9.13 25.04
N GLU A 331 4.42 8.58 26.25
CA GLU A 331 3.22 8.46 27.11
C GLU A 331 2.85 9.79 27.77
N ALA A 332 3.81 10.72 27.96
CA ALA A 332 3.57 12.03 28.57
C ALA A 332 3.12 13.13 27.59
N PHE A 333 3.14 12.87 26.28
CA PHE A 333 2.74 13.81 25.21
C PHE A 333 1.37 13.47 24.59
N VAL A 334 0.71 12.40 25.05
CA VAL A 334 -0.58 11.88 24.57
C VAL A 334 -1.65 12.05 25.64
#